data_AF-A0A6C0J5T1-F1
#
_entry.id   AF-A0A6C0J5T1-F1
#
_cell.length_a   1.000
_cell.length_b   1.000
_cell.length_c   1.000
_cell.angle_alpha   90.00
_cell.angle_beta   90.00
_cell.angle_gamma   90.00
#
_symmetry.space_group_name_H-M   'P 1'
#
loop_
_entity.id
_entity.type
_entity.pdbx_description
1 polymer ?
#
loop_
_entity_poly.entity_id
_entity_poly.type
_entity_poly.pdbx_seq_one_letter_code
_entity_poly.pdbx_strand_id
1 'polypeptide(L)'
;MNIIREQREHIITNNNTGNTELANILENTNKQIESLVIKESLHGDLDFSIIKTMGFGLIKEITIHEGDVISISNLPEGLQKFTCTKNLLIDLENLPKSIEELDVNNNYIEGFSIDYLKNLKVLNCASNKITELKELPSSIQEIRCENNSKLTSIHLGNIQQLNVLNVSNTNVHIIYDYPGVVDFKMENTPSIEFRDAVENISLNNSKMENLEEEMRIKQNYIEGLNEYFSLQNNYKKKLLEAKRKVFKSAVTKKIAKNSVATVKIPCIKCQRPVGTRFLNKYDKYMALCGDTQNPCTLDIQIYTGEIDMYKEHLYDNYQSIQELKQNIICKKLDSLFGFVTEEESVNVFKDELEKYNIETKIYAELLDIHNDIYNNPDKNMLIEKKNEVIFRLKESIHKLLDEYKDTNNKDFLKQAVLAQHKQLTPEYINLRMLKYEIMEMDRQNKQNLDDKQKIILNDNCELEIAKEGNSTIEHHLVQRTASLAKLEYSFHEDPRVIKFVK
;
A
#
# COMPACT_ATOMS: atom_id res chain seq x y z
N MET A 1 -18.71 23.92 14.72
CA MET A 1 -19.89 23.47 13.96
C MET A 1 -19.47 22.33 13.03
N ASN A 2 -20.30 21.30 12.86
CA ASN A 2 -20.01 20.19 11.96
C ASN A 2 -20.55 20.56 10.58
N ILE A 3 -19.67 20.91 9.64
CA ILE A 3 -20.01 21.38 8.28
C ILE A 3 -21.00 20.43 7.57
N ILE A 4 -20.90 19.13 7.84
CA ILE A 4 -21.81 18.13 7.27
C ILE A 4 -23.21 18.20 7.87
N ARG A 5 -23.34 18.55 9.15
CA ARG A 5 -24.66 18.75 9.77
C ARG A 5 -25.37 19.96 9.18
N GLU A 6 -24.65 21.06 8.97
CA GLU A 6 -25.20 22.26 8.31
C GLU A 6 -25.59 21.98 6.86
N GLN A 7 -24.75 21.27 6.11
CA GLN A 7 -25.07 20.87 4.73
C GLN A 7 -26.31 19.96 4.68
N ARG A 8 -26.41 18.98 5.58
CA ARG A 8 -27.59 18.11 5.70
C ARG A 8 -28.85 18.90 6.08
N GLU A 9 -28.78 19.79 7.06
CA GLU A 9 -29.91 20.66 7.46
C GLU A 9 -30.38 21.55 6.31
N HIS A 10 -29.44 22.09 5.53
CA HIS A 10 -29.77 22.85 4.33
C HIS A 10 -30.49 21.99 3.28
N ILE A 11 -30.04 20.77 3.03
CA ILE A 11 -30.70 19.86 2.08
C ILE A 11 -32.10 19.49 2.57
N ILE A 12 -32.24 19.13 3.85
CA ILE A 12 -33.55 18.79 4.46
C ILE A 12 -34.55 19.92 4.28
N THR A 13 -34.12 21.17 4.49
CA THR A 13 -35.01 22.34 4.46
C THR A 13 -35.28 22.86 3.06
N ASN A 14 -34.30 22.81 2.15
CA ASN A 14 -34.35 23.57 0.90
C ASN A 14 -34.26 22.70 -0.37
N ASN A 15 -33.79 21.45 -0.30
CA ASN A 15 -33.52 20.63 -1.48
C ASN A 15 -33.75 19.13 -1.24
N ASN A 16 -34.80 18.79 -0.49
CA ASN A 16 -35.16 17.40 -0.20
C ASN A 16 -36.09 16.84 -1.29
N THR A 17 -35.52 16.61 -2.47
CA THR A 17 -36.26 16.23 -3.70
C THR A 17 -36.04 14.76 -4.10
N GLY A 18 -35.19 14.04 -3.39
CA GLY A 18 -34.70 12.71 -3.75
C GLY A 18 -35.81 11.69 -3.98
N ASN A 19 -36.87 11.70 -3.16
CA ASN A 19 -38.02 10.83 -3.35
C ASN A 19 -38.79 11.12 -4.65
N THR A 20 -38.94 12.39 -5.02
CA THR A 20 -39.60 12.79 -6.27
C THR A 20 -38.71 12.47 -7.47
N GLU A 21 -37.40 12.70 -7.36
CA GLU A 21 -36.41 12.34 -8.37
C GLU A 21 -36.39 10.83 -8.61
N LEU A 22 -36.36 10.03 -7.54
CA LEU A 22 -36.42 8.58 -7.59
C LEU A 22 -37.72 8.10 -8.28
N ALA A 23 -38.86 8.70 -7.96
CA ALA A 23 -40.13 8.39 -8.61
C ALA A 23 -40.08 8.64 -10.13
N ASN A 24 -39.56 9.81 -10.54
CA ASN A 24 -39.44 10.18 -11.96
C ASN A 24 -38.50 9.23 -12.73
N ILE A 25 -37.42 8.77 -12.08
CA ILE A 25 -36.51 7.78 -12.68
C ILE A 25 -37.25 6.46 -12.89
N LEU A 26 -37.98 5.98 -11.88
CA LEU A 26 -38.71 4.72 -11.96
C LEU A 26 -39.85 4.76 -12.99
N GLU A 27 -40.54 5.88 -13.16
CA GLU A 27 -41.58 6.03 -14.20
C GLU A 27 -41.04 5.81 -15.62
N ASN A 28 -39.78 6.19 -15.86
CA ASN A 28 -39.11 6.03 -17.15
C ASN A 28 -38.32 4.71 -17.26
N THR A 29 -38.41 3.83 -16.26
CA THR A 29 -37.63 2.60 -16.18
C THR A 29 -38.47 1.34 -16.47
N ASN A 30 -37.87 0.39 -17.18
CA ASN A 30 -38.51 -0.90 -17.46
C ASN A 30 -38.70 -1.71 -16.17
N LYS A 31 -39.90 -2.23 -15.91
CA LYS A 31 -40.25 -3.00 -14.70
C LYS A 31 -39.60 -4.38 -14.60
N GLN A 32 -39.01 -4.89 -15.68
CA GLN A 32 -38.38 -6.23 -15.75
C GLN A 32 -36.88 -6.21 -15.44
N ILE A 33 -36.34 -5.13 -14.87
CA ILE A 33 -34.91 -5.03 -14.53
C ILE A 33 -34.58 -5.75 -13.23
N GLU A 34 -33.39 -6.33 -13.18
CA GLU A 34 -32.80 -6.88 -11.95
C GLU A 34 -31.79 -5.93 -11.30
N SER A 35 -31.28 -4.95 -12.05
CA SER A 35 -30.27 -3.98 -11.60
C SER A 35 -30.74 -2.56 -11.90
N LEU A 36 -30.90 -1.74 -10.86
CA LEU A 36 -31.29 -0.33 -10.93
C LEU A 36 -30.05 0.53 -10.70
N VAL A 37 -29.58 1.19 -11.76
CA VAL A 37 -28.43 2.11 -11.71
C VAL A 37 -28.93 3.54 -11.87
N ILE A 38 -28.84 4.31 -10.81
CA ILE A 38 -29.23 5.72 -10.76
C ILE A 38 -27.99 6.57 -11.01
N LYS A 39 -27.93 7.18 -12.18
CA LYS A 39 -26.79 8.01 -12.63
C LYS A 39 -26.98 9.48 -12.29
N GLU A 40 -28.23 9.89 -12.10
CA GLU A 40 -28.61 11.24 -11.71
C GLU A 40 -28.21 11.49 -10.25
N SER A 41 -27.75 12.71 -9.96
CA SER A 41 -27.49 13.14 -8.60
C SER A 41 -28.80 13.34 -7.86
N LEU A 42 -29.01 12.53 -6.81
CA LEU A 42 -30.20 12.59 -5.95
C LEU A 42 -29.93 13.48 -4.73
N HIS A 43 -30.95 14.18 -4.25
CA HIS A 43 -30.80 15.16 -3.15
C HIS A 43 -31.78 14.90 -2.01
N GLY A 44 -31.27 14.61 -0.81
CA GLY A 44 -32.10 14.43 0.38
C GLY A 44 -32.45 12.97 0.70
N ASP A 45 -33.65 12.74 1.20
CA ASP A 45 -34.10 11.44 1.71
C ASP A 45 -34.58 10.53 0.58
N LEU A 46 -34.23 9.24 0.67
CA LEU A 46 -34.69 8.22 -0.26
C LEU A 46 -35.48 7.12 0.44
N ASP A 47 -36.72 6.94 0.01
CA ASP A 47 -37.62 5.88 0.43
C ASP A 47 -37.87 4.93 -0.75
N PHE A 48 -37.31 3.73 -0.65
CA PHE A 48 -37.44 2.69 -1.66
C PHE A 48 -38.74 1.88 -1.57
N SER A 49 -39.68 2.26 -0.69
CA SER A 49 -41.03 1.68 -0.66
C SER A 49 -41.73 1.79 -2.03
N ILE A 50 -41.37 2.81 -2.81
CA ILE A 50 -41.86 3.06 -4.17
C ILE A 50 -41.53 1.94 -5.17
N ILE A 51 -40.43 1.19 -4.97
CA ILE A 51 -40.08 0.03 -5.80
C ILE A 51 -41.20 -1.01 -5.73
N LYS A 52 -41.69 -1.28 -4.51
CA LYS A 52 -42.76 -2.25 -4.28
C LYS A 52 -44.10 -1.75 -4.84
N THR A 53 -44.41 -0.47 -4.67
CA THR A 53 -45.69 0.09 -5.14
C THR A 53 -45.77 0.18 -6.67
N MET A 54 -44.66 0.45 -7.34
CA MET A 54 -44.61 0.55 -8.81
C MET A 54 -44.45 -0.81 -9.52
N GLY A 55 -44.24 -1.90 -8.78
CA GLY A 55 -44.20 -3.27 -9.29
C GLY A 55 -42.82 -3.76 -9.73
N PHE A 56 -41.74 -3.18 -9.22
CA PHE A 56 -40.37 -3.58 -9.50
C PHE A 56 -39.92 -4.73 -8.57
N GLY A 57 -40.57 -5.89 -8.71
CA GLY A 57 -40.34 -7.04 -7.83
C GLY A 57 -39.07 -7.85 -8.10
N LEU A 58 -38.36 -7.58 -9.20
CA LEU A 58 -37.19 -8.36 -9.65
C LEU A 58 -35.84 -7.72 -9.30
N ILE A 59 -35.84 -6.51 -8.73
CA ILE A 59 -34.61 -5.79 -8.42
C ILE A 59 -33.82 -6.52 -7.33
N LYS A 60 -32.59 -6.89 -7.67
CA LYS A 60 -31.58 -7.51 -6.80
C LYS A 60 -30.38 -6.59 -6.59
N GLU A 61 -30.17 -5.60 -7.44
CA GLU A 61 -29.05 -4.67 -7.33
C GLU A 61 -29.53 -3.23 -7.43
N ILE A 62 -29.05 -2.36 -6.52
CA ILE A 62 -29.28 -0.93 -6.57
C ILE A 62 -27.93 -0.23 -6.47
N THR A 63 -27.66 0.63 -7.45
CA THR A 63 -26.48 1.50 -7.46
C THR A 63 -26.91 2.95 -7.53
N ILE A 64 -26.48 3.73 -6.54
CA ILE A 64 -26.67 5.17 -6.44
C ILE A 64 -25.29 5.82 -6.60
N HIS A 65 -25.14 6.63 -7.65
CA HIS A 65 -23.93 7.41 -7.88
C HIS A 65 -23.89 8.65 -6.97
N GLU A 66 -22.92 9.53 -7.22
CA GLU A 66 -22.64 10.69 -6.38
C GLU A 66 -23.79 11.70 -6.35
N GLY A 67 -24.07 12.23 -5.16
CA GLY A 67 -25.16 13.15 -4.91
C GLY A 67 -25.15 13.67 -3.48
N ASP A 68 -26.30 14.16 -3.06
CA ASP A 68 -26.54 14.76 -1.75
C ASP A 68 -27.54 13.92 -0.93
N VAL A 69 -27.48 12.59 -1.07
CA VAL A 69 -28.36 11.67 -0.33
C VAL A 69 -27.98 11.67 1.14
N ILE A 70 -28.96 11.91 2.02
CA ILE A 70 -28.75 12.06 3.46
C ILE A 70 -29.26 10.85 4.27
N SER A 71 -30.27 10.14 3.77
CA SER A 71 -30.86 8.97 4.43
C SER A 71 -31.45 8.01 3.40
N ILE A 72 -31.51 6.73 3.76
CA ILE A 72 -32.04 5.66 2.93
C ILE A 72 -32.96 4.79 3.77
N SER A 73 -34.13 4.47 3.24
CA SER A 73 -35.16 3.70 3.94
C SER A 73 -35.87 2.71 3.01
N ASN A 74 -36.42 1.65 3.59
CA ASN A 74 -37.29 0.66 2.93
C ASN A 74 -36.69 0.01 1.66
N LEU A 75 -35.41 -0.38 1.72
CA LEU A 75 -34.78 -1.17 0.65
C LEU A 75 -35.54 -2.50 0.41
N PRO A 76 -35.59 -3.00 -0.84
CA PRO A 76 -36.33 -4.22 -1.16
C PRO A 76 -35.81 -5.47 -0.43
N GLU A 77 -36.69 -6.31 0.10
CA GLU A 77 -36.32 -7.50 0.89
C GLU A 77 -35.47 -8.54 0.13
N GLY A 78 -35.50 -8.55 -1.21
CA GLY A 78 -34.72 -9.44 -2.07
C GLY A 78 -33.41 -8.86 -2.61
N LEU A 79 -33.01 -7.67 -2.13
CA LEU A 79 -31.82 -6.98 -2.61
C LEU A 79 -30.54 -7.73 -2.21
N GLN A 80 -29.69 -8.04 -3.18
CA GLN A 80 -28.41 -8.74 -3.01
C GLN A 80 -27.22 -7.79 -3.02
N LYS A 81 -27.26 -6.73 -3.84
CA LYS A 81 -26.17 -5.76 -3.96
C LYS A 81 -26.67 -4.34 -3.76
N PHE A 82 -26.02 -3.61 -2.86
CA PHE A 82 -26.33 -2.21 -2.60
C PHE A 82 -25.07 -1.36 -2.66
N THR A 83 -25.06 -0.41 -3.58
CA THR A 83 -23.96 0.54 -3.78
C THR A 83 -24.49 1.96 -3.63
N CYS A 84 -23.98 2.74 -2.68
CA CYS A 84 -24.27 4.16 -2.51
C CYS A 84 -22.98 4.90 -2.16
N THR A 85 -22.27 5.34 -3.19
CA THR A 85 -20.93 5.93 -3.03
C THR A 85 -20.98 7.45 -3.12
N LYS A 86 -20.09 8.13 -2.39
CA LYS A 86 -19.93 9.61 -2.45
C LYS A 86 -21.22 10.39 -2.15
N ASN A 87 -21.86 10.10 -1.02
CA ASN A 87 -23.07 10.80 -0.55
C ASN A 87 -22.85 11.35 0.87
N LEU A 88 -23.93 11.77 1.55
CA LEU A 88 -23.89 12.41 2.85
C LEU A 88 -24.44 11.52 3.98
N LEU A 89 -24.46 10.19 3.82
CA LEU A 89 -25.00 9.26 4.82
C LEU A 89 -24.21 9.32 6.12
N ILE A 90 -24.89 9.38 7.26
CA ILE A 90 -24.29 9.32 8.61
C ILE A 90 -24.57 8.01 9.33
N ASP A 91 -25.62 7.31 8.90
CA ASP A 91 -26.11 6.05 9.39
C ASP A 91 -26.70 5.25 8.21
N LEU A 92 -26.80 3.94 8.42
CA LEU A 92 -27.48 3.04 7.50
C LEU A 92 -27.99 1.85 8.31
N GLU A 93 -29.31 1.82 8.51
CA GLU A 93 -29.99 0.82 9.32
C GLU A 93 -30.99 0.01 8.49
N ASN A 94 -31.44 -1.12 9.03
CA ASN A 94 -32.51 -1.95 8.45
C ASN A 94 -32.22 -2.44 7.01
N LEU A 95 -30.96 -2.74 6.72
CA LEU A 95 -30.54 -3.39 5.48
C LEU A 95 -31.21 -4.77 5.31
N PRO A 96 -31.66 -5.14 4.09
CA PRO A 96 -32.23 -6.46 3.78
C PRO A 96 -31.27 -7.63 4.10
N LYS A 97 -31.80 -8.71 4.68
CA LYS A 97 -31.02 -9.92 5.06
C LYS A 97 -30.42 -10.69 3.88
N SER A 98 -30.90 -10.42 2.66
CA SER A 98 -30.42 -11.01 1.42
C SER A 98 -29.14 -10.37 0.87
N ILE A 99 -28.68 -9.25 1.46
CA ILE A 99 -27.49 -8.54 0.95
C ILE A 99 -26.25 -9.43 1.04
N GLU A 100 -25.55 -9.52 -0.10
CA GLU A 100 -24.27 -10.18 -0.29
C GLU A 100 -23.13 -9.17 -0.48
N GLU A 101 -23.40 -8.01 -1.09
CA GLU A 101 -22.41 -6.96 -1.34
C GLU A 101 -22.95 -5.59 -0.90
N LEU A 102 -22.20 -4.93 -0.01
CA LEU A 102 -22.50 -3.58 0.48
C LEU A 102 -21.33 -2.65 0.18
N ASP A 103 -21.55 -1.63 -0.65
CA ASP A 103 -20.59 -0.57 -0.92
C ASP A 103 -21.17 0.81 -0.56
N VAL A 104 -20.62 1.42 0.48
CA VAL A 104 -21.01 2.73 0.99
C VAL A 104 -19.79 3.64 1.14
N ASN A 105 -18.80 3.44 0.27
CA ASN A 105 -17.58 4.23 0.22
C ASN A 105 -17.85 5.74 0.10
N ASN A 106 -17.03 6.56 0.76
CA ASN A 106 -17.10 8.02 0.71
C ASN A 106 -18.42 8.60 1.25
N ASN A 107 -18.80 8.19 2.46
CA ASN A 107 -19.90 8.80 3.21
C ASN A 107 -19.37 9.32 4.57
N TYR A 108 -20.26 9.57 5.53
CA TYR A 108 -19.93 10.07 6.88
C TYR A 108 -20.40 9.12 7.98
N ILE A 109 -20.50 7.82 7.67
CA ILE A 109 -21.01 6.81 8.59
C ILE A 109 -20.05 6.64 9.77
N GLU A 110 -20.58 6.69 10.99
CA GLU A 110 -19.77 6.56 12.22
C GLU A 110 -19.72 5.13 12.78
N GLY A 111 -20.65 4.27 12.37
CA GLY A 111 -20.71 2.86 12.77
C GLY A 111 -21.72 2.05 11.96
N PHE A 112 -21.61 0.72 12.03
CA PHE A 112 -22.52 -0.23 11.39
C PHE A 112 -23.08 -1.22 12.41
N SER A 113 -24.32 -1.63 12.20
CA SER A 113 -24.92 -2.80 12.86
C SER A 113 -25.30 -3.80 11.78
N ILE A 114 -24.42 -4.77 11.50
CA ILE A 114 -24.56 -5.69 10.36
C ILE A 114 -24.41 -7.18 10.72
N ASP A 115 -24.29 -7.56 11.99
CA ASP A 115 -24.19 -8.97 12.41
C ASP A 115 -25.30 -9.84 11.83
N TYR A 116 -26.51 -9.29 11.69
CA TYR A 116 -27.68 -10.03 11.22
C TYR A 116 -27.63 -10.37 9.71
N LEU A 117 -26.71 -9.77 8.93
CA LEU A 117 -26.55 -9.99 7.49
C LEU A 117 -25.73 -11.25 7.20
N LYS A 118 -26.29 -12.43 7.49
CA LYS A 118 -25.59 -13.73 7.41
C LYS A 118 -25.18 -14.16 5.98
N ASN A 119 -25.56 -13.40 4.95
CA ASN A 119 -25.18 -13.63 3.55
C ASN A 119 -24.13 -12.63 3.04
N LEU A 120 -23.76 -11.62 3.84
CA LEU A 120 -22.84 -10.56 3.41
C LEU A 120 -21.45 -11.15 3.19
N LYS A 121 -20.92 -11.00 1.97
CA LYS A 121 -19.60 -11.45 1.53
C LYS A 121 -18.63 -10.28 1.40
N VAL A 122 -19.09 -9.16 0.83
CA VAL A 122 -18.24 -7.99 0.55
C VAL A 122 -18.77 -6.77 1.29
N LEU A 123 -17.91 -6.17 2.11
CA LEU A 123 -18.16 -4.90 2.79
C LEU A 123 -17.12 -3.86 2.36
N ASN A 124 -17.56 -2.87 1.58
CA ASN A 124 -16.79 -1.67 1.29
C ASN A 124 -17.37 -0.48 2.05
N CYS A 125 -16.65 -0.06 3.09
CA CYS A 125 -16.98 1.07 3.95
C CYS A 125 -15.83 2.09 4.02
N ALA A 126 -15.00 2.12 2.98
CA ALA A 126 -13.87 3.03 2.87
C ALA A 126 -14.29 4.51 2.96
N SER A 127 -13.35 5.36 3.40
CA SER A 127 -13.50 6.82 3.44
C SER A 127 -14.75 7.31 4.18
N ASN A 128 -15.04 6.71 5.33
CA ASN A 128 -16.13 7.10 6.23
C ASN A 128 -15.57 7.73 7.53
N LYS A 129 -16.39 7.79 8.59
CA LYS A 129 -16.00 8.28 9.92
C LYS A 129 -16.11 7.19 10.98
N ILE A 130 -15.95 5.93 10.57
CA ILE A 130 -16.12 4.76 11.42
C ILE A 130 -15.13 4.81 12.58
N THR A 131 -15.63 4.56 13.78
CA THR A 131 -14.84 4.60 15.03
C THR A 131 -14.45 3.21 15.51
N GLU A 132 -15.34 2.23 15.30
CA GLU A 132 -15.14 0.83 15.63
C GLU A 132 -15.81 -0.06 14.58
N LEU A 133 -15.19 -1.20 14.27
CA LEU A 133 -15.80 -2.28 13.51
C LEU A 133 -15.86 -3.52 14.42
N LYS A 134 -17.07 -3.91 14.79
CA LYS A 134 -17.35 -5.07 15.66
C LYS A 134 -18.62 -5.76 15.19
N GLU A 135 -18.87 -6.96 15.72
CA GLU A 135 -20.10 -7.72 15.46
C GLU A 135 -20.33 -7.92 13.94
N LEU A 136 -19.27 -8.38 13.27
CA LEU A 136 -19.30 -8.64 11.84
C LEU A 136 -19.85 -10.06 11.57
N PRO A 137 -20.67 -10.26 10.52
CA PRO A 137 -21.19 -11.59 10.17
C PRO A 137 -20.08 -12.52 9.69
N SER A 138 -20.16 -13.80 10.08
CA SER A 138 -19.14 -14.83 9.78
C SER A 138 -19.00 -15.18 8.29
N SER A 139 -19.91 -14.72 7.44
CA SER A 139 -19.94 -14.97 5.99
C SER A 139 -19.01 -14.06 5.18
N ILE A 140 -18.44 -13.02 5.81
CA ILE A 140 -17.64 -12.01 5.11
C ILE A 140 -16.36 -12.64 4.54
N GLN A 141 -16.04 -12.24 3.32
CA GLN A 141 -14.86 -12.64 2.56
C GLN A 141 -13.96 -11.44 2.27
N GLU A 142 -14.51 -10.22 2.22
CA GLU A 142 -13.77 -9.01 1.89
C GLU A 142 -14.24 -7.82 2.72
N ILE A 143 -13.28 -7.14 3.37
CA ILE A 143 -13.49 -5.91 4.13
C ILE A 143 -12.55 -4.83 3.59
N ARG A 144 -13.13 -3.76 3.06
CA ARG A 144 -12.42 -2.52 2.72
C ARG A 144 -12.89 -1.41 3.65
N CYS A 145 -11.99 -0.95 4.52
CA CYS A 145 -12.29 0.09 5.51
C CYS A 145 -11.22 1.18 5.56
N GLU A 146 -10.44 1.31 4.50
CA GLU A 146 -9.39 2.32 4.38
C GLU A 146 -9.92 3.75 4.56
N ASN A 147 -9.03 4.68 4.93
CA ASN A 147 -9.35 6.11 5.11
C ASN A 147 -10.37 6.41 6.22
N ASN A 148 -10.62 5.48 7.14
CA ASN A 148 -11.37 5.73 8.37
C ASN A 148 -10.42 6.18 9.50
N SER A 149 -10.06 7.46 9.52
CA SER A 149 -9.03 7.99 10.43
C SER A 149 -9.37 7.94 11.93
N LYS A 150 -10.64 7.67 12.28
CA LYS A 150 -11.08 7.50 13.67
C LYS A 150 -11.15 6.03 14.10
N LEU A 151 -11.00 5.08 13.15
CA LEU A 151 -11.06 3.66 13.45
C LEU A 151 -9.79 3.25 14.18
N THR A 152 -9.93 2.76 15.41
CA THR A 152 -8.79 2.40 16.28
C THR A 152 -8.63 0.91 16.52
N SER A 153 -9.70 0.13 16.35
CA SER A 153 -9.69 -1.31 16.57
C SER A 153 -10.72 -2.02 15.70
N ILE A 154 -10.44 -3.28 15.36
CA ILE A 154 -11.34 -4.15 14.59
C ILE A 154 -11.52 -5.47 15.34
N HIS A 155 -12.76 -5.92 15.48
CA HIS A 155 -13.13 -7.23 16.01
C HIS A 155 -13.68 -8.08 14.87
N LEU A 156 -12.88 -9.02 14.38
CA LEU A 156 -13.27 -9.90 13.28
C LEU A 156 -14.13 -11.08 13.76
N GLY A 157 -14.06 -11.43 15.05
CA GLY A 157 -14.80 -12.56 15.59
C GLY A 157 -14.50 -13.87 14.83
N ASN A 158 -15.51 -14.71 14.65
CA ASN A 158 -15.34 -16.03 14.00
C ASN A 158 -15.53 -15.99 12.47
N ILE A 159 -14.92 -15.02 11.78
CA ILE A 159 -14.90 -14.98 10.31
C ILE A 159 -13.79 -15.90 9.81
N GLN A 160 -14.14 -17.05 9.23
CA GLN A 160 -13.16 -18.04 8.75
C GLN A 160 -12.79 -17.91 7.27
N GLN A 161 -13.56 -17.13 6.50
CA GLN A 161 -13.42 -17.03 5.04
C GLN A 161 -12.87 -15.67 4.58
N LEU A 162 -12.30 -14.88 5.49
CA LEU A 162 -11.81 -13.54 5.18
C LEU A 162 -10.56 -13.63 4.29
N ASN A 163 -10.70 -13.23 3.03
CA ASN A 163 -9.62 -13.26 2.04
C ASN A 163 -8.94 -11.90 1.91
N VAL A 164 -9.70 -10.81 2.02
CA VAL A 164 -9.20 -9.45 1.80
C VAL A 164 -9.53 -8.58 3.01
N LEU A 165 -8.53 -7.92 3.56
CA LEU A 165 -8.70 -6.92 4.61
C LEU A 165 -7.82 -5.70 4.29
N ASN A 166 -8.47 -4.58 3.98
CA ASN A 166 -7.79 -3.31 3.78
C ASN A 166 -8.12 -2.34 4.92
N VAL A 167 -7.10 -2.04 5.72
CA VAL A 167 -7.14 -1.10 6.86
C VAL A 167 -6.28 0.13 6.61
N SER A 168 -5.82 0.36 5.38
CA SER A 168 -4.88 1.45 5.06
C SER A 168 -5.42 2.84 5.46
N ASN A 169 -4.54 3.75 5.87
CA ASN A 169 -4.89 5.11 6.30
C ASN A 169 -5.94 5.16 7.44
N THR A 170 -5.87 4.20 8.36
CA THR A 170 -6.65 4.18 9.61
C THR A 170 -5.73 4.35 10.82
N ASN A 171 -6.31 4.49 12.02
CA ASN A 171 -5.55 4.52 13.28
C ASN A 171 -5.66 3.18 14.02
N VAL A 172 -5.92 2.09 13.28
CA VAL A 172 -6.07 0.74 13.82
C VAL A 172 -4.73 0.32 14.41
N HIS A 173 -4.73 0.07 15.71
CA HIS A 173 -3.56 -0.42 16.43
C HIS A 173 -3.82 -1.78 17.08
N ILE A 174 -5.06 -2.28 17.05
CA ILE A 174 -5.42 -3.61 17.57
C ILE A 174 -6.43 -4.29 16.64
N ILE A 175 -6.18 -5.55 16.29
CA ILE A 175 -7.14 -6.44 15.61
C ILE A 175 -7.37 -7.69 16.47
N TYR A 176 -8.63 -7.97 16.79
CA TYR A 176 -9.05 -9.16 17.53
C TYR A 176 -9.53 -10.27 16.59
N ASP A 177 -9.27 -11.52 17.00
CA ASP A 177 -9.71 -12.74 16.32
C ASP A 177 -9.25 -12.81 14.86
N TYR A 178 -8.00 -12.42 14.60
CA TYR A 178 -7.48 -12.36 13.23
C TYR A 178 -7.34 -13.78 12.65
N PRO A 179 -8.09 -14.12 11.57
CA PRO A 179 -8.09 -15.47 11.01
C PRO A 179 -6.88 -15.73 10.08
N GLY A 180 -6.08 -14.70 9.78
CA GLY A 180 -5.21 -14.68 8.61
C GLY A 180 -6.00 -14.37 7.34
N VAL A 181 -5.48 -13.51 6.47
CA VAL A 181 -6.12 -13.17 5.19
C VAL A 181 -5.09 -13.24 4.06
N VAL A 182 -5.54 -13.39 2.82
CA VAL A 182 -4.70 -13.49 1.63
C VAL A 182 -4.12 -12.13 1.24
N ASP A 183 -4.98 -11.11 1.15
CA ASP A 183 -4.61 -9.74 0.80
C ASP A 183 -4.84 -8.83 2.01
N PHE A 184 -3.78 -8.60 2.79
CA PHE A 184 -3.80 -7.69 3.93
C PHE A 184 -3.08 -6.38 3.59
N LYS A 185 -3.84 -5.29 3.52
CA LYS A 185 -3.32 -3.94 3.22
C LYS A 185 -3.41 -3.05 4.46
N MET A 186 -2.27 -2.53 4.88
CA MET A 186 -2.15 -1.71 6.11
C MET A 186 -1.26 -0.48 5.91
N GLU A 187 -1.26 0.09 4.70
CA GLU A 187 -0.45 1.28 4.40
C GLU A 187 -0.84 2.46 5.30
N ASN A 188 0.13 3.22 5.80
CA ASN A 188 -0.13 4.39 6.67
C ASN A 188 -1.00 4.07 7.90
N THR A 189 -0.80 2.91 8.52
CA THR A 189 -1.40 2.56 9.82
C THR A 189 -0.32 2.49 10.90
N PRO A 190 -0.66 2.75 12.19
CA PRO A 190 0.27 2.46 13.28
C PRO A 190 0.52 0.95 13.37
N SER A 191 1.56 0.54 14.12
CA SER A 191 1.80 -0.89 14.35
C SER A 191 0.57 -1.57 14.96
N ILE A 192 0.15 -2.68 14.37
CA ILE A 192 -1.04 -3.43 14.76
C ILE A 192 -0.66 -4.56 15.70
N GLU A 193 -1.29 -4.59 16.87
CA GLU A 193 -1.29 -5.73 17.78
C GLU A 193 -2.41 -6.69 17.39
N PHE A 194 -2.08 -7.95 17.12
CA PHE A 194 -3.07 -9.00 16.87
C PHE A 194 -3.35 -9.76 18.17
N ARG A 195 -4.62 -9.87 18.55
CA ARG A 195 -5.08 -10.60 19.76
C ARG A 195 -5.97 -11.75 19.34
N ASP A 196 -5.81 -12.89 20.03
CA ASP A 196 -6.60 -14.10 19.80
C ASP A 196 -6.56 -14.61 18.34
N ALA A 197 -5.42 -14.41 17.66
CA ALA A 197 -5.22 -14.93 16.30
C ALA A 197 -5.15 -16.46 16.31
N VAL A 198 -5.89 -17.10 15.39
CA VAL A 198 -6.00 -18.56 15.36
C VAL A 198 -4.70 -19.17 14.79
N GLU A 199 -3.99 -19.97 15.59
CA GLU A 199 -2.90 -20.83 15.12
C GLU A 199 -3.46 -22.01 14.31
N ASN A 200 -3.07 -22.09 13.04
CA ASN A 200 -3.27 -23.18 12.05
C ASN A 200 -4.57 -23.16 11.24
N ILE A 201 -4.45 -22.98 9.91
CA ILE A 201 -5.46 -23.38 8.93
C ILE A 201 -4.76 -24.11 7.76
N SER A 202 -5.21 -25.34 7.52
CA SER A 202 -5.02 -26.11 6.27
C SER A 202 -6.27 -25.99 5.43
N LEU A 203 -6.20 -25.53 4.18
CA LEU A 203 -7.29 -25.64 3.20
C LEU A 203 -6.74 -25.72 1.75
N ASN A 204 -7.13 -26.74 0.98
CA ASN A 204 -6.98 -26.81 -0.49
C ASN A 204 -8.17 -26.07 -1.17
N ASN A 205 -8.21 -25.64 -2.44
CA ASN A 205 -7.74 -26.24 -3.70
C ASN A 205 -7.47 -25.19 -4.81
N SER A 206 -6.40 -25.46 -5.58
CA SER A 206 -6.08 -25.19 -7.00
C SER A 206 -5.91 -23.77 -7.57
N LYS A 207 -6.42 -22.69 -6.96
CA LYS A 207 -5.94 -21.32 -7.27
C LYS A 207 -5.07 -20.74 -6.15
N MET A 208 -5.29 -21.21 -4.93
CA MET A 208 -4.51 -20.87 -3.75
C MET A 208 -3.19 -21.62 -3.67
N GLU A 209 -3.00 -22.76 -4.36
CA GLU A 209 -1.73 -23.50 -4.32
C GLU A 209 -0.56 -22.68 -4.89
N ASN A 210 -0.77 -21.91 -5.97
CA ASN A 210 0.28 -21.06 -6.53
C ASN A 210 0.59 -19.86 -5.63
N LEU A 211 -0.43 -19.20 -5.07
CA LEU A 211 -0.23 -18.07 -4.15
C LEU A 211 0.36 -18.50 -2.80
N GLU A 212 -0.08 -19.63 -2.25
CA GLU A 212 0.47 -20.19 -1.01
C GLU A 212 1.91 -20.67 -1.21
N GLU A 213 2.22 -21.30 -2.34
CA GLU A 213 3.59 -21.71 -2.65
C GLU A 213 4.47 -20.48 -2.86
N GLU A 214 4.01 -19.45 -3.58
CA GLU A 214 4.72 -18.16 -3.70
C GLU A 214 4.94 -17.50 -2.33
N MET A 215 3.93 -17.50 -1.46
CA MET A 215 4.03 -16.95 -0.10
C MET A 215 4.98 -17.77 0.77
N ARG A 216 4.96 -19.11 0.69
CA ARG A 216 5.89 -20.01 1.39
C ARG A 216 7.32 -19.84 0.89
N ILE A 217 7.52 -19.68 -0.42
CA ILE A 217 8.83 -19.42 -1.02
C ILE A 217 9.35 -18.06 -0.55
N LYS A 218 8.52 -17.01 -0.58
CA LYS A 218 8.87 -15.67 -0.08
C LYS A 218 9.20 -15.70 1.41
N GLN A 219 8.41 -16.38 2.21
CA GLN A 219 8.65 -16.51 3.65
C GLN A 219 9.96 -17.28 3.93
N ASN A 220 10.19 -18.40 3.26
CA ASN A 220 11.42 -19.18 3.35
C ASN A 220 12.64 -18.36 2.88
N TYR A 221 12.50 -17.57 1.82
CA TYR A 221 13.53 -16.64 1.36
C TYR A 221 13.89 -15.60 2.43
N ILE A 222 12.90 -14.92 3.02
CA ILE A 222 13.14 -13.91 4.06
C ILE A 222 13.75 -14.54 5.32
N GLU A 223 13.25 -15.68 5.76
CA GLU A 223 13.81 -16.44 6.89
C GLU A 223 15.25 -16.86 6.63
N GLY A 224 15.53 -17.42 5.45
CA GLY A 224 16.88 -17.81 5.03
C GLY A 224 17.83 -16.62 4.94
N LEU A 225 17.37 -15.48 4.42
CA LEU A 225 18.16 -14.26 4.30
C LEU A 225 18.50 -13.67 5.68
N ASN A 226 17.51 -13.58 6.55
CA ASN A 226 17.68 -13.14 7.95
C ASN A 226 18.67 -14.03 8.68
N GLU A 227 18.54 -15.35 8.52
CA GLU A 227 19.45 -16.28 9.13
C GLU A 227 20.88 -16.17 8.57
N TYR A 228 21.03 -16.04 7.25
CA TYR A 228 22.32 -15.82 6.61
C TYR A 228 23.04 -14.59 7.18
N PHE A 229 22.36 -13.45 7.29
CA PHE A 229 22.95 -12.23 7.85
C PHE A 229 23.23 -12.34 9.35
N SER A 230 22.40 -13.06 10.10
CA SER A 230 22.67 -13.37 11.50
C SER A 230 23.96 -14.19 11.66
N LEU A 231 24.11 -15.28 10.89
CA LEU A 231 25.32 -16.11 10.86
C LEU A 231 26.55 -15.29 10.45
N GLN A 232 26.41 -14.46 9.41
CA GLN A 232 27.48 -13.60 8.92
C GLN A 232 27.92 -12.57 9.97
N ASN A 233 26.98 -11.89 10.62
CA ASN A 233 27.25 -10.88 11.64
C ASN A 233 27.92 -11.51 12.87
N ASN A 234 27.40 -12.63 13.35
CA ASN A 234 27.99 -13.38 14.46
C ASN A 234 29.42 -13.84 14.14
N TYR A 235 29.64 -14.38 12.95
CA TYR A 235 30.97 -14.79 12.49
C TYR A 235 31.94 -13.59 12.38
N LYS A 236 31.50 -12.49 11.74
CA LYS A 236 32.29 -11.25 11.61
C LYS A 236 32.67 -10.67 12.98
N LYS A 237 31.75 -10.67 13.95
CA LYS A 237 32.00 -10.21 15.32
C LYS A 237 33.07 -11.07 16.01
N LYS A 238 32.91 -12.40 16.00
CA LYS A 238 33.91 -13.35 16.55
C LYS A 238 35.28 -13.19 15.88
N LEU A 239 35.31 -13.02 14.56
CA LEU A 239 36.54 -12.81 13.81
C LEU A 239 37.22 -11.49 14.20
N LEU A 240 36.45 -10.40 14.33
CA LEU A 240 36.96 -9.09 14.75
C LEU A 240 37.55 -9.15 16.17
N GLU A 241 36.87 -9.83 17.10
CA GLU A 241 37.38 -10.05 18.47
C GLU A 241 38.68 -10.86 18.49
N ALA A 242 38.74 -11.96 17.72
CA ALA A 242 39.97 -12.75 17.58
C ALA A 242 41.12 -11.93 16.99
N LYS A 243 40.86 -11.15 15.93
CA LYS A 243 41.84 -10.24 15.33
C LYS A 243 42.32 -9.17 16.33
N ARG A 244 41.41 -8.57 17.11
CA ARG A 244 41.76 -7.59 18.15
C ARG A 244 42.64 -8.19 19.24
N LYS A 245 42.37 -9.43 19.67
CA LYS A 245 43.20 -10.14 20.66
C LYS A 245 44.63 -10.32 20.14
N VAL A 246 44.77 -10.85 18.92
CA VAL A 246 46.08 -11.06 18.27
C VAL A 246 46.83 -9.74 18.04
N PHE A 247 46.11 -8.68 17.65
CA PHE A 247 46.71 -7.35 17.45
C PHE A 247 47.26 -6.77 18.76
N LYS A 248 46.52 -6.90 19.87
CA LYS A 248 46.95 -6.40 21.19
C LYS A 248 48.13 -7.18 21.77
N SER A 249 48.25 -8.47 21.46
CA SER A 249 49.34 -9.33 21.97
C SER A 249 50.64 -9.21 21.18
N ALA A 250 50.67 -8.48 20.06
CA ALA A 250 51.84 -8.40 19.19
C ALA A 250 52.84 -7.33 19.63
N VAL A 251 54.12 -7.67 19.61
CA VAL A 251 55.23 -6.81 20.09
C VAL A 251 55.44 -5.57 19.22
N THR A 252 55.17 -5.67 17.91
CA THR A 252 55.30 -4.54 16.97
C THR A 252 54.11 -4.46 16.03
N LYS A 253 53.82 -3.25 15.53
CA LYS A 253 52.73 -3.00 14.56
C LYS A 253 52.88 -3.85 13.27
N LYS A 254 54.11 -4.13 12.83
CA LYS A 254 54.39 -4.95 11.63
C LYS A 254 54.03 -6.42 11.87
N ILE A 255 54.43 -6.98 13.02
CA ILE A 255 54.05 -8.35 13.42
C ILE A 255 52.54 -8.43 13.62
N ALA A 256 51.93 -7.43 14.26
CA ALA A 256 50.48 -7.37 14.47
C ALA A 256 49.70 -7.46 13.15
N LYS A 257 50.09 -6.67 12.12
CA LYS A 257 49.45 -6.71 10.80
C LYS A 257 49.56 -8.08 10.14
N ASN A 258 50.75 -8.70 10.18
CA ASN A 258 50.97 -10.01 9.57
C ASN A 258 50.20 -11.12 10.31
N SER A 259 50.22 -11.13 11.64
CA SER A 259 49.53 -12.13 12.47
C SER A 259 48.00 -11.99 12.40
N VAL A 260 47.47 -10.77 12.26
CA VAL A 260 46.02 -10.55 12.09
C VAL A 260 45.50 -11.09 10.76
N ALA A 261 46.33 -11.06 9.70
CA ALA A 261 45.97 -11.56 8.38
C ALA A 261 45.82 -13.09 8.35
N THR A 262 46.52 -13.83 9.22
CA THR A 262 46.48 -15.30 9.28
C THR A 262 45.41 -15.85 10.22
N VAL A 263 44.70 -14.99 10.97
CA VAL A 263 43.65 -15.43 11.89
C VAL A 263 42.50 -16.09 11.13
N LYS A 264 42.33 -17.39 11.37
CA LYS A 264 41.16 -18.16 10.97
C LYS A 264 40.40 -18.59 12.21
N ILE A 265 39.11 -18.29 12.26
CA ILE A 265 38.22 -18.81 13.30
C ILE A 265 37.53 -20.10 12.81
N PRO A 266 36.95 -20.92 13.69
CA PRO A 266 36.23 -22.12 13.30
C PRO A 266 35.17 -21.88 12.22
N CYS A 267 35.05 -22.82 11.28
CA CYS A 267 33.94 -22.87 10.34
C CYS A 267 32.61 -23.05 11.10
N ILE A 268 31.56 -22.33 10.69
CA ILE A 268 30.26 -22.33 11.39
C ILE A 268 29.62 -23.72 11.50
N LYS A 269 29.96 -24.63 10.58
CA LYS A 269 29.46 -26.00 10.57
C LYS A 269 30.41 -27.00 11.22
N CYS A 270 31.54 -27.26 10.57
CA CYS A 270 32.45 -28.34 10.97
C CYS A 270 33.38 -27.99 12.13
N GLN A 271 33.35 -26.74 12.62
CA GLN A 271 34.19 -26.22 13.71
C GLN A 271 35.71 -26.37 13.50
N ARG A 272 36.17 -26.84 12.34
CA ARG A 272 37.60 -26.85 11.97
C ARG A 272 38.12 -25.41 11.83
N PRO A 273 39.39 -25.12 12.14
CA PRO A 273 40.00 -23.78 12.06
C PRO A 273 40.31 -23.34 10.62
N VAL A 274 39.36 -23.56 9.72
CA VAL A 274 39.46 -23.28 8.28
C VAL A 274 38.69 -22.02 7.88
N GLY A 275 37.82 -21.52 8.77
CA GLY A 275 36.95 -20.36 8.51
C GLY A 275 35.71 -20.70 7.69
N THR A 276 34.86 -19.68 7.54
CA THR A 276 33.68 -19.68 6.66
C THR A 276 33.80 -18.52 5.68
N ARG A 277 33.50 -18.79 4.40
CA ARG A 277 33.52 -17.82 3.31
C ARG A 277 32.10 -17.36 3.04
N PHE A 278 31.80 -16.12 3.41
CA PHE A 278 30.57 -15.43 3.03
C PHE A 278 30.82 -14.61 1.76
N LEU A 279 29.99 -14.78 0.73
CA LEU A 279 30.15 -14.17 -0.59
C LEU A 279 28.83 -13.56 -1.05
N ASN A 280 28.91 -12.51 -1.87
CA ASN A 280 27.80 -11.96 -2.64
C ASN A 280 28.28 -11.84 -4.09
N LYS A 281 27.82 -12.74 -4.98
CA LYS A 281 28.19 -12.79 -6.40
C LYS A 281 27.10 -13.47 -7.22
N TYR A 282 26.89 -13.02 -8.45
CA TYR A 282 25.93 -13.61 -9.41
C TYR A 282 24.52 -13.70 -8.81
N ASP A 283 24.09 -12.59 -8.18
CA ASP A 283 22.77 -12.46 -7.56
C ASP A 283 22.50 -13.54 -6.50
N LYS A 284 23.58 -13.97 -5.83
CA LYS A 284 23.54 -14.99 -4.79
C LYS A 284 24.34 -14.59 -3.57
N TYR A 285 23.71 -14.75 -2.41
CA TYR A 285 24.40 -14.85 -1.14
C TYR A 285 24.85 -16.28 -0.90
N MET A 286 26.13 -16.48 -0.60
CA MET A 286 26.71 -17.81 -0.39
C MET A 286 27.51 -17.90 0.91
N ALA A 287 27.36 -19.01 1.63
CA ALA A 287 28.22 -19.36 2.76
C ALA A 287 28.83 -20.75 2.56
N LEU A 288 30.16 -20.82 2.44
CA LEU A 288 30.90 -22.04 2.14
C LEU A 288 32.01 -22.29 3.16
N CYS A 289 32.44 -23.54 3.29
CA CYS A 289 33.60 -23.91 4.09
C CYS A 289 34.87 -23.20 3.58
N GLY A 290 35.73 -22.74 4.49
CA GLY A 290 37.01 -22.11 4.14
C GLY A 290 38.10 -23.07 3.67
N ASP A 291 37.89 -24.39 3.84
CA ASP A 291 38.72 -25.44 3.23
C ASP A 291 38.23 -25.70 1.80
N THR A 292 39.01 -25.33 0.80
CA THR A 292 38.68 -25.52 -0.61
C THR A 292 39.11 -26.87 -1.17
N GLN A 293 39.97 -27.60 -0.46
CA GLN A 293 40.45 -28.92 -0.89
C GLN A 293 39.54 -30.02 -0.35
N ASN A 294 39.16 -29.91 0.94
CA ASN A 294 38.26 -30.85 1.61
C ASN A 294 37.15 -30.10 2.36
N PRO A 295 36.22 -29.44 1.65
CA PRO A 295 35.12 -28.70 2.27
C PRO A 295 34.21 -29.63 3.08
N CYS A 296 33.68 -29.14 4.20
CA CYS A 296 32.56 -29.83 4.85
C CYS A 296 31.26 -29.59 4.07
N THR A 297 30.16 -30.21 4.51
CA THR A 297 28.82 -30.06 3.92
C THR A 297 28.15 -28.71 4.21
N LEU A 298 28.92 -27.65 4.46
CA LEU A 298 28.39 -26.29 4.63
C LEU A 298 28.15 -25.70 3.25
N ASP A 299 26.89 -25.45 2.94
CA ASP A 299 26.48 -24.93 1.64
C ASP A 299 25.17 -24.15 1.79
N ILE A 300 25.30 -22.83 1.92
CA ILE A 300 24.19 -21.89 1.91
C ILE A 300 24.26 -21.13 0.59
N GLN A 301 23.18 -21.11 -0.17
CA GLN A 301 23.01 -20.40 -1.43
C GLN A 301 21.59 -19.83 -1.50
N ILE A 302 21.50 -18.51 -1.54
CA ILE A 302 20.23 -17.77 -1.61
C ILE A 302 20.29 -16.90 -2.85
N TYR A 303 19.36 -17.11 -3.78
CA TYR A 303 19.22 -16.29 -4.99
C TYR A 303 18.36 -15.06 -4.68
N THR A 304 18.86 -13.88 -5.02
CA THR A 304 18.23 -12.60 -4.68
C THR A 304 17.23 -12.10 -5.71
N GLY A 305 17.05 -12.82 -6.82
CA GLY A 305 16.26 -12.36 -7.96
C GLY A 305 17.01 -11.33 -8.80
N GLU A 306 16.49 -11.11 -10.00
CA GLU A 306 16.84 -10.00 -10.88
C GLU A 306 15.71 -8.98 -10.79
N ILE A 307 15.96 -7.92 -10.03
CA ILE A 307 15.00 -6.87 -9.71
C ILE A 307 15.49 -5.58 -10.33
N ASP A 308 14.67 -5.01 -11.19
CA ASP A 308 14.95 -3.74 -11.86
C ASP A 308 13.88 -2.70 -11.53
N MET A 309 14.15 -1.46 -11.90
CA MET A 309 13.17 -0.38 -11.80
C MET A 309 12.21 -0.44 -12.98
N TYR A 310 10.91 -0.62 -12.70
CA TYR A 310 9.88 -0.76 -13.74
C TYR A 310 9.88 0.41 -14.75
N LYS A 311 10.32 1.61 -14.33
CA LYS A 311 10.38 2.81 -15.18
C LYS A 311 11.36 2.68 -16.34
N GLU A 312 12.48 1.99 -16.12
CA GLU A 312 13.48 1.75 -17.17
C GLU A 312 12.83 0.88 -18.25
N HIS A 313 12.21 -0.22 -17.83
CA HIS A 313 11.47 -1.13 -18.71
C HIS A 313 10.26 -0.48 -19.40
N LEU A 314 9.52 0.40 -18.71
CA LEU A 314 8.39 1.10 -19.31
C LEU A 314 8.84 1.98 -20.49
N TYR A 315 9.97 2.68 -20.34
CA TYR A 315 10.52 3.52 -21.39
C TYR A 315 11.10 2.69 -22.53
N ASP A 316 11.87 1.65 -22.23
CA ASP A 316 12.50 0.79 -23.23
C ASP A 316 11.44 0.04 -24.06
N ASN A 317 10.40 -0.51 -23.42
CA ASN A 317 9.27 -1.12 -24.12
C ASN A 317 8.52 -0.12 -24.99
N TYR A 318 8.31 1.11 -24.52
CA TYR A 318 7.69 2.14 -25.34
C TYR A 318 8.49 2.39 -26.62
N GLN A 319 9.83 2.53 -26.51
CA GLN A 319 10.69 2.72 -27.68
C GLN A 319 10.64 1.51 -28.62
N SER A 320 10.75 0.30 -28.07
CA SER A 320 10.74 -0.92 -28.87
C SER A 320 9.42 -1.12 -29.62
N ILE A 321 8.28 -0.78 -29.00
CA ILE A 321 6.97 -0.75 -29.66
C ILE A 321 6.96 0.25 -30.83
N GLN A 322 7.58 1.42 -30.71
CA GLN A 322 7.66 2.38 -31.83
C GLN A 322 8.53 1.83 -32.97
N GLU A 323 9.66 1.20 -32.64
CA GLU A 323 10.53 0.57 -33.62
C GLU A 323 9.83 -0.58 -34.35
N LEU A 324 9.12 -1.45 -33.63
CA LEU A 324 8.32 -2.52 -34.21
C LEU A 324 7.20 -1.99 -35.11
N LYS A 325 6.50 -0.93 -34.71
CA LYS A 325 5.50 -0.26 -35.58
C LYS A 325 6.14 0.22 -36.87
N GLN A 326 7.30 0.88 -36.78
CA GLN A 326 8.03 1.37 -37.94
C GLN A 326 8.47 0.23 -38.85
N ASN A 327 9.03 -0.85 -38.28
CA ASN A 327 9.47 -2.03 -39.03
C ASN A 327 8.30 -2.70 -39.75
N ILE A 328 7.17 -2.90 -39.06
CA ILE A 328 5.94 -3.45 -39.64
C ILE A 328 5.47 -2.59 -40.83
N ILE A 329 5.51 -1.26 -40.69
CA ILE A 329 5.13 -0.34 -41.78
C ILE A 329 6.10 -0.49 -42.97
N CYS A 330 7.41 -0.45 -42.71
CA CYS A 330 8.43 -0.62 -43.74
C CYS A 330 8.26 -1.95 -44.49
N LYS A 331 8.03 -3.06 -43.78
CA LYS A 331 7.85 -4.39 -44.40
C LYS A 331 6.59 -4.52 -45.22
N LYS A 332 5.49 -3.87 -44.79
CA LYS A 332 4.28 -3.77 -45.62
C LYS A 332 4.54 -3.00 -46.91
N LEU A 333 5.32 -1.93 -46.85
CA LEU A 333 5.70 -1.16 -48.05
C LEU A 333 6.64 -1.95 -48.95
N ASP A 334 7.63 -2.66 -48.39
CA ASP A 334 8.55 -3.52 -49.15
C ASP A 334 7.80 -4.57 -49.98
N SER A 335 6.78 -5.20 -49.40
CA SER A 335 5.89 -6.14 -50.10
C SER A 335 5.03 -5.44 -51.16
N LEU A 336 4.42 -4.30 -50.83
CA LEU A 336 3.56 -3.54 -51.76
C LEU A 336 4.31 -3.07 -53.01
N PHE A 337 5.58 -2.67 -52.86
CA PHE A 337 6.43 -2.20 -53.96
C PHE A 337 7.22 -3.33 -54.65
N GLY A 338 7.05 -4.59 -54.22
CA GLY A 338 7.69 -5.75 -54.84
C GLY A 338 9.19 -5.89 -54.56
N PHE A 339 9.69 -5.29 -53.47
CA PHE A 339 11.07 -5.45 -53.03
C PHE A 339 11.32 -6.80 -52.34
N VAL A 340 10.27 -7.46 -51.83
CA VAL A 340 10.30 -8.78 -51.17
C VAL A 340 9.10 -9.60 -51.65
N THR A 341 9.24 -10.93 -51.73
CA THR A 341 8.13 -11.81 -52.11
C THR A 341 7.04 -11.84 -51.02
N GLU A 342 5.78 -12.06 -51.40
CA GLU A 342 4.66 -12.15 -50.43
C GLU A 342 4.89 -13.28 -49.41
N GLU A 343 5.45 -14.40 -49.85
CA GLU A 343 5.69 -15.57 -48.98
C GLU A 343 6.78 -15.30 -47.93
N GLU A 344 7.86 -14.61 -48.29
CA GLU A 344 8.90 -14.16 -47.35
C GLU A 344 8.39 -13.07 -46.40
N SER A 345 7.52 -12.17 -46.89
CA SER A 345 6.95 -11.09 -46.09
C SER A 345 5.99 -11.59 -45.01
N VAL A 346 5.19 -12.63 -45.29
CA VAL A 346 4.18 -13.14 -44.35
C VAL A 346 4.79 -13.71 -43.07
N ASN A 347 5.88 -14.47 -43.15
CA ASN A 347 6.50 -15.07 -41.97
C ASN A 347 7.17 -14.02 -41.10
N VAL A 348 7.94 -13.11 -41.69
CA VAL A 348 8.59 -12.00 -40.97
C VAL A 348 7.55 -11.08 -40.33
N PHE A 349 6.46 -10.78 -41.04
CA PHE A 349 5.36 -9.99 -40.51
C PHE A 349 4.67 -10.65 -39.31
N LYS A 350 4.46 -11.98 -39.35
CA LYS A 350 3.91 -12.72 -38.21
C LYS A 350 4.82 -12.62 -36.98
N ASP A 351 6.12 -12.81 -37.17
CA ASP A 351 7.10 -12.75 -36.08
C ASP A 351 7.17 -11.33 -35.47
N GLU A 352 7.20 -10.28 -36.30
CA GLU A 352 7.18 -8.89 -35.84
C GLU A 352 5.86 -8.52 -35.15
N LEU A 353 4.72 -9.02 -35.65
CA LEU A 353 3.42 -8.79 -35.04
C LEU A 353 3.28 -9.51 -33.70
N GLU A 354 3.82 -10.73 -33.56
CA GLU A 354 3.85 -11.46 -32.30
C GLU A 354 4.69 -10.72 -31.25
N LYS A 355 5.90 -10.27 -31.61
CA LYS A 355 6.74 -9.43 -30.74
C LYS A 355 6.03 -8.15 -30.33
N TYR A 356 5.41 -7.47 -31.29
CA TYR A 356 4.64 -6.25 -31.04
C TYR A 356 3.52 -6.48 -30.03
N ASN A 357 2.78 -7.58 -30.17
CA ASN A 357 1.68 -7.92 -29.26
C ASN A 357 2.20 -8.24 -27.85
N ILE A 358 3.31 -8.98 -27.74
CA ILE A 358 3.94 -9.31 -26.45
C ILE A 358 4.41 -8.04 -25.75
N GLU A 359 5.18 -7.19 -26.43
CA GLU A 359 5.70 -5.95 -25.85
C GLU A 359 4.59 -4.97 -25.50
N THR A 360 3.55 -4.86 -26.33
CA THR A 360 2.39 -4.02 -26.04
C THR A 360 1.66 -4.49 -24.78
N LYS A 361 1.55 -5.79 -24.57
CA LYS A 361 0.95 -6.35 -23.35
C LYS A 361 1.78 -6.02 -22.11
N ILE A 362 3.10 -6.25 -22.17
CA ILE A 362 4.01 -5.92 -21.06
C ILE A 362 3.97 -4.41 -20.79
N TYR A 363 3.99 -3.57 -21.82
CA TYR A 363 3.90 -2.12 -21.68
C TYR A 363 2.59 -1.70 -21.00
N ALA A 364 1.46 -2.33 -21.34
CA ALA A 364 0.19 -2.07 -20.67
C ALA A 364 0.25 -2.42 -19.18
N GLU A 365 0.81 -3.59 -18.82
CA GLU A 365 0.99 -3.99 -17.42
C GLU A 365 1.89 -3.02 -16.63
N LEU A 366 3.01 -2.59 -17.22
CA LEU A 366 3.91 -1.59 -16.62
C LEU A 366 3.26 -0.20 -16.52
N LEU A 367 2.41 0.16 -17.48
CA LEU A 367 1.68 1.43 -17.48
C LEU A 367 0.58 1.43 -16.41
N ASP A 368 -0.08 0.31 -16.17
CA ASP A 368 -1.04 0.17 -15.08
C ASP A 368 -0.35 0.37 -13.73
N ILE A 369 0.81 -0.27 -13.51
CA ILE A 369 1.65 -0.04 -12.32
C ILE A 369 2.02 1.46 -12.20
N HIS A 370 2.43 2.09 -13.30
CA HIS A 370 2.75 3.51 -13.30
C HIS A 370 1.56 4.37 -12.89
N ASN A 371 0.40 4.10 -13.47
CA ASN A 371 -0.81 4.88 -13.22
C ASN A 371 -1.30 4.66 -11.79
N ASP A 372 -1.24 3.45 -11.26
CA ASP A 372 -1.60 3.18 -9.87
C ASP A 372 -0.75 3.96 -8.87
N ILE A 373 0.53 4.16 -9.18
CA ILE A 373 1.44 4.91 -8.32
C ILE A 373 1.25 6.43 -8.46
N TYR A 374 1.19 6.93 -9.70
CA TYR A 374 1.31 8.37 -9.99
C TYR A 374 0.02 9.04 -10.48
N ASN A 375 -0.84 8.31 -11.18
CA ASN A 375 -2.02 8.84 -11.87
C ASN A 375 -3.34 8.17 -11.45
N ASN A 376 -3.40 7.61 -10.24
CA ASN A 376 -4.56 6.85 -9.80
C ASN A 376 -5.78 7.79 -9.64
N PRO A 377 -6.87 7.58 -10.40
CA PRO A 377 -7.98 8.51 -10.44
C PRO A 377 -8.73 8.58 -9.10
N ASP A 378 -8.88 7.45 -8.43
CA ASP A 378 -9.56 7.37 -7.13
C ASP A 378 -8.78 8.12 -6.06
N LYS A 379 -7.45 7.92 -6.02
CA LYS A 379 -6.54 8.63 -5.12
C LYS A 379 -6.57 10.13 -5.36
N ASN A 380 -6.54 10.57 -6.62
CA ASN A 380 -6.60 11.99 -6.98
C ASN A 380 -7.91 12.65 -6.55
N MET A 381 -9.04 11.97 -6.77
CA MET A 381 -10.34 12.43 -6.31
C MET A 381 -10.42 12.54 -4.78
N LEU A 382 -9.86 11.57 -4.04
CA LEU A 382 -9.78 11.64 -2.58
C LEU A 382 -8.94 12.84 -2.12
N ILE A 383 -7.83 13.11 -2.79
CA ILE A 383 -6.97 14.27 -2.52
C ILE A 383 -7.74 15.58 -2.74
N GLU A 384 -8.49 15.70 -3.83
CA GLU A 384 -9.32 16.88 -4.14
C GLU A 384 -10.37 17.13 -3.05
N LYS A 385 -11.15 16.11 -2.71
CA LYS A 385 -12.14 16.19 -1.62
C LYS A 385 -11.52 16.61 -0.30
N LYS A 386 -10.34 16.10 0.04
CA LYS A 386 -9.61 16.51 1.26
C LYS A 386 -9.18 17.97 1.21
N ASN A 387 -8.73 18.46 0.07
CA ASN A 387 -8.39 19.88 -0.08
C ASN A 387 -9.62 20.77 0.10
N GLU A 388 -10.79 20.38 -0.41
CA GLU A 388 -12.04 21.13 -0.19
C GLU A 388 -12.42 21.21 1.28
N VAL A 389 -12.38 20.09 2.01
CA VAL A 389 -12.67 20.06 3.45
C VAL A 389 -11.69 20.95 4.22
N ILE A 390 -10.39 20.86 3.90
CA ILE A 390 -9.34 21.69 4.50
C ILE A 390 -9.59 23.18 4.22
N PHE A 391 -10.00 23.52 2.99
CA PHE A 391 -10.32 24.89 2.62
C PHE A 391 -11.49 25.44 3.45
N ARG A 392 -12.60 24.70 3.55
CA ARG A 392 -13.76 25.11 4.36
C ARG A 392 -13.41 25.26 5.85
N LEU A 393 -12.63 24.34 6.41
CA LEU A 393 -12.16 24.41 7.80
C LEU A 393 -11.26 25.63 8.03
N LYS A 394 -10.38 25.94 7.07
CA LYS A 394 -9.56 27.16 7.11
C LYS A 394 -10.43 28.41 7.13
N GLU A 395 -11.41 28.52 6.24
CA GLU A 395 -12.32 29.67 6.21
C GLU A 395 -13.07 29.84 7.53
N SER A 396 -13.59 28.74 8.09
CA SER A 396 -14.26 28.77 9.40
C SER A 396 -13.35 29.26 10.52
N ILE A 397 -12.10 28.79 10.56
CA ILE A 397 -11.09 29.24 11.54
C ILE A 397 -10.76 30.73 11.34
N HIS A 398 -10.60 31.19 10.09
CA HIS A 398 -10.34 32.60 9.81
C HIS A 398 -11.50 33.49 10.30
N LYS A 399 -12.75 33.11 10.02
CA LYS A 399 -13.94 33.82 10.54
C LYS A 399 -13.92 33.94 12.06
N LEU A 400 -13.62 32.85 12.78
CA LEU A 400 -13.50 32.88 14.25
C LEU A 400 -12.37 33.80 14.73
N LEU A 401 -11.25 33.84 14.02
CA LEU A 401 -10.15 34.73 14.34
C LEU A 401 -10.48 36.20 14.05
N ASP A 402 -11.25 36.49 13.01
CA ASP A 402 -11.71 37.84 12.69
C ASP A 402 -12.74 38.33 13.71
N GLU A 403 -13.71 37.51 14.09
CA GLU A 403 -14.64 37.80 15.20
C GLU A 403 -13.90 38.04 16.53
N TYR A 404 -12.83 37.30 16.81
CA TYR A 404 -11.97 37.57 17.96
C TYR A 404 -11.27 38.92 17.86
N LYS A 405 -10.74 39.31 16.69
CA LYS A 405 -10.10 40.62 16.50
C LYS A 405 -11.08 41.77 16.73
N ASP A 406 -12.33 41.61 16.27
CA ASP A 406 -13.35 42.66 16.35
C ASP A 406 -13.96 42.77 17.76
N THR A 407 -14.20 41.63 18.42
CA THR A 407 -14.91 41.59 19.71
C THR A 407 -14.00 41.44 20.94
N ASN A 408 -12.75 41.04 20.75
CA ASN A 408 -11.80 40.64 21.80
C ASN A 408 -12.33 39.50 22.71
N ASN A 409 -13.34 38.75 22.25
CA ASN A 409 -13.92 37.64 23.00
C ASN A 409 -13.06 36.36 22.87
N LYS A 410 -12.41 35.98 23.98
CA LYS A 410 -11.50 34.82 24.05
C LYS A 410 -12.14 33.48 23.71
N ASP A 411 -13.47 33.36 23.76
CA ASP A 411 -14.15 32.11 23.38
C ASP A 411 -13.98 31.81 21.89
N PHE A 412 -14.00 32.82 21.02
CA PHE A 412 -13.75 32.64 19.59
C PHE A 412 -12.32 32.16 19.32
N LEU A 413 -11.33 32.72 20.03
CA LEU A 413 -9.95 32.26 19.96
C LEU A 413 -9.81 30.80 20.41
N LYS A 414 -10.47 30.43 21.53
CA LYS A 414 -10.46 29.04 22.03
C LYS A 414 -11.10 28.08 21.02
N GLN A 415 -12.22 28.47 20.40
CA GLN A 415 -12.87 27.67 19.37
C GLN A 415 -12.01 27.53 18.11
N ALA A 416 -11.34 28.61 17.67
CA ALA A 416 -10.43 28.58 16.53
C ALA A 416 -9.26 27.61 16.75
N VAL A 417 -8.61 27.66 17.92
CA VAL A 417 -7.51 26.74 18.28
C VAL A 417 -8.02 25.30 18.39
N LEU A 418 -9.20 25.08 18.97
CA LEU A 418 -9.80 23.75 19.06
C LEU A 418 -10.15 23.18 17.67
N ALA A 419 -10.71 23.99 16.77
CA ALA A 419 -11.00 23.59 15.39
C ALA A 419 -9.70 23.28 14.63
N GLN A 420 -8.67 24.11 14.80
CA GLN A 420 -7.35 23.86 14.20
C GLN A 420 -6.78 22.51 14.67
N HIS A 421 -6.76 22.26 15.97
CA HIS A 421 -6.15 21.04 16.52
C HIS A 421 -6.98 19.78 16.28
N LYS A 422 -8.30 19.84 16.50
CA LYS A 422 -9.18 18.65 16.46
C LYS A 422 -9.76 18.34 15.08
N GLN A 423 -9.76 19.30 14.15
CA GLN A 423 -10.38 19.12 12.83
C GLN A 423 -9.37 19.37 11.71
N LEU A 424 -8.71 20.53 11.67
CA LEU A 424 -7.82 20.89 10.57
C LEU A 424 -6.53 20.06 10.54
N THR A 425 -5.87 19.86 11.68
CA THR A 425 -4.62 19.09 11.77
C THR A 425 -4.80 17.63 11.31
N PRO A 426 -5.83 16.88 11.76
CA PRO A 426 -6.09 15.54 11.24
C PRO A 426 -6.28 15.50 9.72
N GLU A 427 -7.04 16.44 9.14
CA GLU A 427 -7.25 16.45 7.69
C GLU A 427 -5.96 16.74 6.91
N TYR A 428 -5.06 17.58 7.44
CA TYR A 428 -3.73 17.78 6.86
C TYR A 428 -2.83 16.53 6.93
N ILE A 429 -2.92 15.77 8.02
CA ILE A 429 -2.21 14.50 8.16
C ILE A 429 -2.76 13.49 7.15
N ASN A 430 -4.09 13.35 7.06
CA ASN A 430 -4.75 12.47 6.10
C ASN A 430 -4.38 12.82 4.65
N LEU A 431 -4.42 14.10 4.28
CA LEU A 431 -4.00 14.56 2.95
C LEU A 431 -2.54 14.17 2.66
N ARG A 432 -1.67 14.29 3.66
CA ARG A 432 -0.25 13.94 3.52
C ARG A 432 -0.07 12.43 3.31
N MET A 433 -0.76 11.60 4.10
CA MET A 433 -0.74 10.15 3.98
C MET A 433 -1.30 9.68 2.63
N LEU A 434 -2.33 10.36 2.10
CA LEU A 434 -2.84 10.10 0.76
C LEU A 434 -1.82 10.46 -0.33
N LYS A 435 -1.04 11.52 -0.17
CA LYS A 435 -0.07 11.95 -1.20
C LYS A 435 1.23 11.17 -1.19
N TYR A 436 1.70 10.80 -0.01
CA TYR A 436 3.04 10.24 0.19
C TYR A 436 2.96 8.95 0.99
N GLU A 437 3.41 7.87 0.38
CA GLU A 437 3.54 6.56 1.03
C GLU A 437 4.75 6.54 1.99
N ILE A 438 5.83 7.24 1.63
CA ILE A 438 7.00 7.37 2.49
C ILE A 438 7.09 8.79 3.04
N MET A 439 7.20 8.86 4.36
CA MET A 439 7.32 10.08 5.14
C MET A 439 8.40 9.88 6.22
N GLU A 440 9.63 10.25 5.91
CA GLU A 440 10.79 9.97 6.77
C GLU A 440 11.58 11.24 7.09
N MET A 441 12.26 11.23 8.23
CA MET A 441 13.22 12.27 8.59
C MET A 441 14.62 11.74 8.33
N ASP A 442 15.22 12.17 7.22
CA ASP A 442 16.61 11.86 6.92
C ASP A 442 17.54 12.75 7.74
N ARG A 443 18.59 12.15 8.31
CA ARG A 443 19.58 12.83 9.15
C ARG A 443 20.89 12.88 8.38
N GLN A 444 21.20 14.04 7.84
CA GLN A 444 22.44 14.23 7.09
C GLN A 444 23.45 14.99 7.94
N ASN A 445 24.65 14.41 8.04
CA ASN A 445 25.81 15.11 8.60
C ASN A 445 26.36 16.04 7.53
N LYS A 446 26.10 17.34 7.66
CA LYS A 446 26.71 18.32 6.77
C LYS A 446 28.21 18.42 7.11
N GLN A 447 29.07 18.00 6.19
CA GLN A 447 30.47 18.41 6.23
C GLN A 447 30.51 19.86 5.77
N ASN A 448 30.78 20.79 6.70
CA ASN A 448 31.02 22.17 6.33
C ASN A 448 32.30 22.23 5.48
N LEU A 449 32.18 22.69 4.23
CA LEU A 449 33.32 22.87 3.33
C LEU A 449 34.27 24.00 3.77
N ASP A 450 33.85 24.82 4.75
CA ASP A 450 34.64 25.89 5.36
C ASP A 450 35.32 25.44 6.67
N ASP A 451 35.96 24.27 6.65
CA ASP A 451 36.87 23.85 7.71
C ASP A 451 38.06 24.83 7.77
N LYS A 452 38.03 25.80 8.70
CA LYS A 452 39.23 26.57 9.04
C LYS A 452 40.28 25.60 9.59
N GLN A 453 41.25 25.26 8.76
CA GLN A 453 42.42 24.48 9.13
C GLN A 453 43.14 25.19 10.27
N LYS A 454 43.27 24.52 11.43
CA LYS A 454 44.08 25.01 12.54
C LYS A 454 45.26 24.06 12.72
N ILE A 455 46.46 24.62 12.79
CA ILE A 455 47.66 23.86 13.14
C ILE A 455 47.63 23.64 14.65
N ILE A 456 47.57 22.39 15.06
CA ILE A 456 47.65 21.96 16.47
C ILE A 456 48.91 21.12 16.67
N LEU A 457 49.42 21.06 17.91
CA LEU A 457 50.46 20.11 18.30
C LEU A 457 49.80 18.83 18.79
N ASN A 458 50.09 17.69 18.16
CA ASN A 458 49.55 16.39 18.57
C ASN A 458 50.32 15.81 19.79
N ASP A 459 49.86 14.67 20.30
CA ASP A 459 50.42 14.01 21.51
C ASP A 459 51.90 13.59 21.37
N ASN A 460 52.46 13.64 20.16
CA ASN A 460 53.89 13.42 19.88
C ASN A 460 54.68 14.73 19.70
N CYS A 461 54.09 15.89 20.00
CA CYS A 461 54.64 17.23 19.76
C CYS A 461 54.96 17.54 18.29
N GLU A 462 54.21 16.98 17.35
CA GLU A 462 54.32 17.30 15.91
C GLU A 462 53.18 18.25 15.50
N LEU A 463 53.47 19.18 14.57
CA LEU A 463 52.47 20.09 14.02
C LEU A 463 51.55 19.34 13.06
N GLU A 464 50.27 19.26 13.39
CA GLU A 464 49.22 18.59 12.62
C GLU A 464 48.10 19.57 12.25
N ILE A 465 47.58 19.47 11.02
CA ILE A 465 46.44 20.28 10.59
C ILE A 465 45.17 19.56 11.02
N ALA A 466 44.52 20.05 12.08
CA ALA A 466 43.22 19.54 12.50
C ALA A 466 42.07 20.32 11.83
N LYS A 467 41.07 19.56 11.37
CA LYS A 467 39.79 20.08 10.90
C LYS A 467 38.81 20.03 12.07
N GLU A 468 38.46 21.18 12.61
CA GLU A 468 37.39 21.28 13.61
C GLU A 468 36.04 21.33 12.87
N GLY A 469 35.61 20.17 12.39
CA GLY A 469 34.30 20.04 11.74
C GLY A 469 33.22 20.11 12.81
N ASN A 470 32.59 21.28 12.99
CA ASN A 470 31.28 21.34 13.62
C ASN A 470 30.31 20.60 12.69
N SER A 471 30.10 19.30 12.93
CA SER A 471 29.10 18.53 12.21
C SER A 471 27.72 18.97 12.70
N THR A 472 27.09 19.88 11.97
CA THR A 472 25.67 20.17 12.17
C THR A 472 24.85 19.04 11.56
N ILE A 473 24.02 18.39 12.38
CA ILE A 473 23.05 17.39 11.94
C ILE A 473 21.85 18.13 11.38
N GLU A 474 21.66 18.09 10.06
CA GLU A 474 20.45 18.59 9.43
C GLU A 474 19.41 17.47 9.34
N HIS A 475 18.15 17.83 9.60
CA HIS A 475 17.02 16.93 9.50
C HIS A 475 16.19 17.36 8.29
N HIS A 476 16.12 16.50 7.27
CA HIS A 476 15.39 16.75 6.04
C HIS A 476 14.14 15.88 6.00
N LEU A 477 12.97 16.49 5.80
CA LEU A 477 11.74 15.74 5.58
C LEU A 477 11.77 15.16 4.16
N VAL A 478 11.85 13.83 4.06
CA VAL A 478 11.78 13.11 2.79
C VAL A 478 10.35 12.64 2.58
N GLN A 479 9.78 13.01 1.44
CA GLN A 479 8.42 12.64 1.04
C GLN A 479 8.49 11.93 -0.32
N ARG A 480 8.03 10.68 -0.40
CA ARG A 480 7.98 9.93 -1.67
C ARG A 480 6.59 9.38 -1.90
N THR A 481 6.17 9.37 -3.16
CA THR A 481 4.83 8.93 -3.58
C THR A 481 4.66 7.41 -3.52
N ALA A 482 5.77 6.66 -3.59
CA ALA A 482 5.79 5.21 -3.50
C ALA A 482 7.05 4.71 -2.78
N SER A 483 6.94 3.52 -2.20
CA SER A 483 8.08 2.76 -1.69
C SER A 483 8.92 2.15 -2.79
N LEU A 484 10.19 1.84 -2.48
CA LEU A 484 11.11 1.18 -3.43
C LEU A 484 10.53 -0.14 -3.94
N ALA A 485 9.92 -0.94 -3.05
CA ALA A 485 9.30 -2.21 -3.41
C ALA A 485 8.18 -2.09 -4.47
N LYS A 486 7.42 -0.99 -4.47
CA LYS A 486 6.41 -0.74 -5.53
C LYS A 486 7.01 -0.30 -6.87
N LEU A 487 8.28 0.11 -6.87
CA LEU A 487 9.00 0.50 -8.08
C LEU A 487 9.80 -0.67 -8.67
N GLU A 488 9.90 -1.77 -7.94
CA GLU A 488 10.60 -2.98 -8.35
C GLU A 488 9.75 -3.80 -9.31
N TYR A 489 10.38 -4.32 -10.36
CA TYR A 489 9.76 -5.21 -11.33
C TYR A 489 10.75 -6.31 -11.71
N SER A 490 10.27 -7.54 -11.88
CA SER A 490 11.08 -8.67 -12.31
C SER A 490 10.42 -9.40 -13.48
N PHE A 491 11.21 -9.68 -14.51
CA PHE A 491 10.82 -10.55 -15.62
C PHE A 491 11.20 -12.02 -15.37
N HIS A 492 11.86 -12.30 -14.25
CA HIS A 492 12.61 -13.54 -14.04
C HIS A 492 12.12 -14.29 -12.81
N GLU A 493 12.79 -15.40 -12.49
CA GLU A 493 12.42 -16.23 -11.34
C GLU A 493 12.46 -15.43 -10.04
N ASP A 494 11.45 -15.66 -9.19
CA ASP A 494 11.39 -15.03 -7.88
C ASP A 494 12.62 -15.38 -7.01
N PRO A 495 13.02 -14.47 -6.10
CA PRO A 495 14.06 -14.74 -5.11
C PRO A 495 13.72 -15.99 -4.29
N ARG A 496 14.71 -16.88 -4.11
CA ARG A 496 14.50 -18.17 -3.43
C ARG A 496 15.74 -18.71 -2.75
N VAL A 497 15.53 -19.55 -1.75
CA VAL A 497 16.60 -20.35 -1.13
C VAL A 497 16.91 -21.52 -2.05
N ILE A 498 18.08 -21.52 -2.69
CA ILE A 498 18.54 -22.66 -3.51
C ILE A 498 18.94 -23.80 -2.59
N LYS A 499 19.68 -23.48 -1.52
CA LYS A 499 20.23 -24.47 -0.60
C LYS A 499 20.56 -23.83 0.74
N PHE A 500 20.23 -24.48 1.85
CA PHE A 500 20.51 -23.94 3.18
C PHE A 500 21.03 -25.01 4.15
N VAL A 501 22.25 -25.48 3.91
CA VAL A 501 22.86 -26.53 4.75
C VAL A 501 23.91 -25.90 5.66
N LYS A 502 23.49 -25.47 6.85
CA LYS A 502 24.37 -24.89 7.89
C LYS A 502 25.10 -25.92 8.73
#